data_AF-A0A7S0ZH16-F1
#
_entry.id   AF-A0A7S0ZH16-F1
#
_cell.length_a   1.000
_cell.length_b   1.000
_cell.length_c   1.000
_cell.angle_alpha   90.00
_cell.angle_beta   90.00
_cell.angle_gamma   90.00
#
_symmetry.space_group_name_H-M   'P 1'
#
loop_
_entity.id
_entity.type
_entity.pdbx_description
1 polymer ?
#
loop_
_entity_poly.entity_id
_entity_poly.type
_entity_poly.pdbx_seq_one_letter_code
_entity_poly.pdbx_strand_id
1 'polypeptide(L)'
;MAAVDIFNVNVLDNPALFMHPLSFEITYEVREPLIEDIEWKVVYVGSAEDESYDQELESVLLPADTMGRFGFVLQVDAPRVEKLPVDDILGVTVILLSCSYKEKEFIRVGYYVNNEYTDPELIENPPATPQIDKLYRNIGADQPRVTKFAHKFDFSSDETPVVEATLTENGATDFGLAQGNARAAPFGLTANDPREQLLAARI
;
A
#
# COMPACT_ATOMS: atom_id res chain seq x y z
N MET A 1 -4.57 6.31 -10.91
CA MET A 1 -3.89 5.01 -11.02
C MET A 1 -3.01 4.84 -9.78
N ALA A 2 -2.77 3.63 -9.27
CA ALA A 2 -1.90 3.46 -8.09
C ALA A 2 -0.41 3.61 -8.48
N ALA A 3 0.36 4.35 -7.67
CA ALA A 3 1.81 4.55 -7.89
C ALA A 3 2.61 3.25 -7.75
N VAL A 4 2.18 2.42 -6.81
CA VAL A 4 2.83 1.16 -6.44
C VAL A 4 1.80 0.05 -6.54
N ASP A 5 2.21 -1.07 -7.12
CA ASP A 5 1.38 -2.28 -7.24
C ASP A 5 2.15 -3.50 -6.74
N ILE A 6 1.44 -4.46 -6.15
CA ILE A 6 2.02 -5.72 -5.69
C ILE A 6 1.97 -6.71 -6.85
N PHE A 7 3.13 -7.24 -7.24
CA PHE A 7 3.23 -8.23 -8.30
C PHE A 7 3.09 -9.66 -7.77
N ASN A 8 3.78 -9.97 -6.67
CA ASN A 8 3.71 -11.27 -6.03
C ASN A 8 4.04 -11.18 -4.54
N VAL A 9 3.45 -12.06 -3.74
CA VAL A 9 3.83 -12.28 -2.33
C VAL A 9 3.87 -13.78 -2.12
N ASN A 10 5.06 -14.30 -1.81
CA ASN A 10 5.29 -15.72 -1.58
C ASN A 10 5.55 -15.95 -0.09
N VAL A 11 4.77 -16.83 0.53
CA VAL A 11 4.90 -17.18 1.94
C VAL A 11 5.91 -18.31 2.05
N LEU A 12 7.02 -18.05 2.72
CA LEU A 12 8.10 -19.03 2.93
C LEU A 12 7.85 -19.81 4.23
N ASP A 13 8.48 -20.99 4.34
CA ASP A 13 8.44 -21.85 5.54
C ASP A 13 7.02 -22.11 6.09
N ASN A 14 6.14 -22.63 5.22
CA ASN A 14 4.74 -22.91 5.54
C ASN A 14 4.33 -24.34 5.11
N PRO A 15 3.67 -25.14 5.97
CA PRO A 15 3.33 -24.89 7.37
C PRO A 15 4.53 -24.97 8.31
N ALA A 16 4.43 -24.34 9.49
CA ALA A 16 5.50 -24.33 10.50
C ALA A 16 4.94 -24.32 11.93
N LEU A 17 5.81 -24.45 12.94
CA LEU A 17 5.43 -24.26 14.34
C LEU A 17 4.95 -22.82 14.57
N PHE A 18 4.02 -22.63 15.49
CA PHE A 18 3.43 -21.32 15.78
C PHE A 18 4.47 -20.25 16.13
N MET A 19 5.46 -20.61 16.96
CA MET A 19 6.54 -19.71 17.40
C MET A 19 7.65 -19.54 16.35
N HIS A 20 7.58 -20.23 15.21
CA HIS A 20 8.54 -20.05 14.14
C HIS A 20 8.33 -18.69 13.46
N PRO A 21 9.41 -17.95 13.13
CA PRO A 21 9.34 -16.71 12.36
C PRO A 21 8.51 -16.87 11.09
N LEU A 22 7.84 -15.78 10.73
CA LEU A 22 7.10 -15.61 9.48
C LEU A 22 8.06 -15.01 8.45
N SER A 23 7.98 -15.46 7.21
CA SER A 23 8.86 -14.97 6.15
C SER A 23 8.08 -14.79 4.84
N PHE A 24 8.13 -13.57 4.30
CA PHE A 24 7.41 -13.17 3.10
C PHE A 24 8.40 -12.68 2.05
N GLU A 25 8.44 -13.34 0.90
CA GLU A 25 9.14 -12.83 -0.28
C GLU A 25 8.16 -11.97 -1.08
N ILE A 26 8.40 -10.66 -1.07
CA ILE A 26 7.50 -9.65 -1.66
C ILE A 26 8.14 -9.14 -2.94
N THR A 27 7.37 -9.11 -4.02
CA THR A 27 7.73 -8.47 -5.30
C THR A 27 6.72 -7.39 -5.63
N TYR A 28 7.18 -6.15 -5.79
CA TYR A 28 6.33 -4.99 -6.09
C TYR A 28 6.89 -4.16 -7.25
N GLU A 29 6.05 -3.32 -7.83
CA GLU A 29 6.37 -2.45 -8.95
C GLU A 29 6.05 -1.01 -8.58
N VAL A 30 7.05 -0.13 -8.68
CA VAL A 30 6.89 1.32 -8.61
C VAL A 30 6.72 1.82 -10.04
N ARG A 31 5.51 2.28 -10.37
CA ARG A 31 5.14 2.79 -11.70
C ARG A 31 5.41 4.26 -11.85
N GLU A 32 5.37 5.00 -10.75
CA GLU A 32 5.62 6.43 -10.71
C GLU A 32 6.46 6.72 -9.47
N PRO A 33 7.55 7.49 -9.59
CA PRO A 33 8.46 7.75 -8.46
C PRO A 33 7.74 8.59 -7.41
N LEU A 34 7.95 8.23 -6.15
CA LEU A 34 7.39 8.92 -4.99
C LEU A 34 8.44 9.78 -4.29
N ILE A 35 7.98 10.82 -3.61
CA ILE A 35 8.84 11.75 -2.88
C ILE A 35 9.29 11.14 -1.54
N GLU A 36 8.39 10.42 -0.87
CA GLU A 36 8.65 9.76 0.42
C GLU A 36 8.74 8.24 0.28
N ASP A 37 9.24 7.59 1.32
CA ASP A 37 9.33 6.14 1.39
C ASP A 37 7.95 5.50 1.54
N ILE A 38 7.82 4.27 1.06
CA ILE A 38 6.67 3.41 1.33
C ILE A 38 6.94 2.58 2.58
N GLU A 39 5.93 2.43 3.41
CA GLU A 39 5.99 1.61 4.62
C GLU A 39 5.32 0.26 4.34
N TRP A 40 6.02 -0.83 4.62
CA TRP A 40 5.48 -2.18 4.64
C TRP A 40 5.31 -2.64 6.08
N LYS A 41 4.14 -3.15 6.41
CA LYS A 41 3.80 -3.54 7.76
C LYS A 41 3.18 -4.92 7.79
N VAL A 42 3.59 -5.75 8.75
CA VAL A 42 2.98 -7.05 9.02
C VAL A 42 2.22 -6.96 10.34
N VAL A 43 0.92 -7.24 10.29
CA VAL A 43 0.04 -7.27 11.46
C VAL A 43 -0.55 -8.66 11.60
N TYR A 44 -0.48 -9.21 12.81
CA TYR A 44 -1.20 -10.42 13.19
C TYR A 44 -2.50 -10.05 13.89
N VAL A 45 -3.63 -10.54 13.38
CA VAL A 45 -4.93 -10.29 13.98
C VAL A 45 -5.10 -11.15 15.22
N GLY A 46 -5.24 -10.52 16.39
CA GLY A 46 -5.24 -11.23 17.66
C GLY A 46 -6.59 -11.85 18.02
N SER A 47 -7.66 -11.19 17.61
CA SER A 47 -9.04 -11.64 17.76
C SER A 47 -9.88 -11.12 16.60
N ALA A 48 -10.87 -11.87 16.16
CA ALA A 48 -11.79 -11.41 15.12
C ALA A 48 -12.76 -10.32 15.62
N GLU A 49 -12.95 -10.21 16.93
CA GLU A 49 -13.95 -9.33 17.54
C GLU A 49 -13.36 -8.01 18.07
N ASP A 50 -12.04 -8.00 18.35
CA ASP A 50 -11.38 -6.88 19.02
C ASP A 50 -9.97 -6.63 18.45
N GLU A 51 -9.85 -5.52 17.72
CA GLU A 51 -8.61 -5.03 17.09
C GLU A 51 -7.54 -4.63 18.13
N SER A 52 -7.88 -4.46 19.41
CA SER A 52 -6.90 -4.13 20.44
C SER A 52 -5.89 -5.26 20.73
N TYR A 53 -6.21 -6.48 20.29
CA TYR A 53 -5.30 -7.63 20.34
C TYR A 53 -4.40 -7.74 19.11
N ASP A 54 -4.59 -6.88 18.09
CA ASP A 54 -3.76 -6.90 16.90
C ASP A 54 -2.32 -6.52 17.24
N GLN A 55 -1.39 -7.27 16.66
CA GLN A 55 0.03 -7.09 16.92
C GLN A 55 0.74 -6.70 15.64
N GLU A 56 1.28 -5.49 15.62
CA GLU A 56 2.28 -5.09 14.64
C GLU A 56 3.56 -5.87 14.91
N LEU A 57 3.92 -6.77 14.00
CA LEU A 57 5.08 -7.64 14.11
C LEU A 57 6.35 -6.96 13.59
N GLU A 58 6.21 -6.21 12.49
CA GLU A 58 7.32 -5.47 11.88
C GLU A 58 6.80 -4.32 11.03
N SER A 59 7.61 -3.26 10.93
CA SER A 59 7.43 -2.17 9.98
C SER A 59 8.77 -1.81 9.32
N VAL A 60 8.78 -1.78 7.98
CA VAL A 60 9.97 -1.42 7.19
C VAL A 60 9.64 -0.33 6.18
N LEU A 61 10.49 0.70 6.16
CA LEU A 61 10.46 1.78 5.18
C LEU A 61 11.38 1.43 4.01
N LEU A 62 10.87 1.53 2.79
CA LEU A 62 11.63 1.32 1.57
C LEU A 62 11.49 2.52 0.64
N PRO A 63 12.59 2.99 0.03
CA PRO A 63 12.53 4.08 -0.93
C PRO A 63 11.75 3.68 -2.19
N ALA A 64 10.96 4.61 -2.70
CA ALA A 64 10.17 4.47 -3.92
C ALA A 64 10.45 5.60 -4.94
N ASP A 65 11.65 6.19 -4.87
CA ASP A 65 12.10 7.32 -5.71
C ASP A 65 12.40 6.93 -7.17
N THR A 66 12.50 5.62 -7.44
CA THR A 66 12.89 5.08 -8.74
C THR A 66 11.82 4.13 -9.27
N MET A 67 11.47 4.29 -10.54
CA MET A 67 10.56 3.37 -11.22
C MET A 67 11.21 2.02 -11.48
N GLY A 68 10.44 0.94 -11.31
CA GLY A 68 10.92 -0.41 -11.59
C GLY A 68 10.24 -1.49 -10.77
N ARG A 69 10.75 -2.70 -10.91
CA ARG A 69 10.35 -3.86 -10.10
C ARG A 69 11.39 -4.14 -9.04
N PHE A 70 10.91 -4.34 -7.83
CA PHE A 70 11.73 -4.56 -6.65
C PHE A 70 11.24 -5.82 -5.93
N GLY A 71 12.16 -6.48 -5.23
CA GLY A 71 11.82 -7.62 -4.40
C GLY A 71 12.72 -7.69 -3.18
N PHE A 72 12.13 -8.13 -2.07
CA PHE A 72 12.83 -8.31 -0.80
C PHE A 72 12.16 -9.41 0.03
N VAL A 73 12.89 -9.93 1.01
CA VAL A 73 12.36 -10.88 2.00
C VAL A 73 12.14 -10.13 3.30
N LEU A 74 10.90 -10.16 3.79
CA LEU A 74 10.50 -9.62 5.08
C LEU A 74 10.32 -10.78 6.06
N GLN A 75 11.29 -10.95 6.95
CA GLN A 75 11.22 -11.93 8.03
C GLN A 75 10.80 -11.22 9.32
N VAL A 76 9.80 -11.76 10.01
CA VAL A 76 9.25 -11.18 11.24
C VAL A 76 9.08 -12.26 12.30
N ASP A 77 9.20 -11.87 13.57
CA ASP A 77 9.01 -12.79 14.69
C ASP A 77 7.54 -13.20 14.84
N ALA A 78 7.30 -14.29 15.58
CA ALA A 78 5.94 -14.74 15.90
C ALA A 78 5.21 -13.73 16.82
N PRO A 79 3.86 -13.69 16.80
CA PRO A 79 3.11 -12.82 17.71
C PRO A 79 3.34 -13.20 19.18
N ARG A 80 3.21 -12.21 20.08
CA ARG A 80 3.34 -12.44 21.51
C ARG A 80 2.08 -13.12 22.04
N VAL A 81 2.19 -14.39 22.39
CA VAL A 81 1.09 -15.22 22.90
C VAL A 81 0.41 -14.60 24.11
N GLU A 82 1.17 -13.97 25.01
CA GLU A 82 0.65 -13.35 26.24
C GLU A 82 -0.37 -12.23 26.00
N LYS A 83 -0.34 -11.65 24.80
CA LYS A 83 -1.29 -10.61 24.37
C LYS A 83 -2.44 -11.18 23.55
N LEU A 84 -2.51 -12.49 23.33
CA LEU A 84 -3.61 -13.11 22.59
C LEU A 84 -4.68 -13.61 23.56
N PRO A 85 -5.97 -13.43 23.24
CA PRO A 85 -7.05 -14.09 23.96
C PRO A 85 -6.92 -15.61 23.80
N VAL A 86 -7.03 -16.34 24.92
CA VAL A 86 -6.81 -17.79 24.98
C VAL A 86 -7.70 -18.55 23.99
N ASP A 87 -8.94 -18.09 23.83
CA ASP A 87 -9.94 -18.70 22.96
C ASP A 87 -9.67 -18.50 21.46
N ASP A 88 -8.87 -17.49 21.09
CA ASP A 88 -8.54 -17.14 19.70
C ASP A 88 -7.15 -17.64 19.25
N ILE A 89 -6.38 -18.28 20.14
CA ILE A 89 -5.08 -18.87 19.78
C ILE A 89 -5.26 -20.07 18.84
N LEU A 90 -6.26 -20.91 19.11
CA LEU A 90 -6.59 -22.08 18.32
C LEU A 90 -7.64 -21.74 17.25
N GLY A 91 -7.49 -22.31 16.07
CA GLY A 91 -8.40 -22.11 14.95
C GLY A 91 -7.92 -21.05 13.97
N VAL A 92 -8.86 -20.37 13.32
CA VAL A 92 -8.58 -19.51 12.17
C VAL A 92 -8.44 -18.06 12.59
N THR A 93 -7.35 -17.44 12.18
CA THR A 93 -7.12 -15.99 12.27
C THR A 93 -6.54 -15.45 10.95
N VAL A 94 -6.05 -14.21 10.94
CA VAL A 94 -5.58 -13.51 9.76
C VAL A 94 -4.22 -12.84 10.01
N ILE A 95 -3.33 -12.88 9.02
CA ILE A 95 -2.16 -12.01 8.92
C ILE A 95 -2.41 -10.99 7.81
N LEU A 96 -2.09 -9.73 8.07
CA LEU A 96 -2.22 -8.62 7.15
C LEU A 96 -0.83 -8.09 6.80
N LEU A 97 -0.48 -8.13 5.51
CA LEU A 97 0.64 -7.39 4.94
C LEU A 97 0.07 -6.11 4.30
N SER A 98 0.33 -4.95 4.90
CA SER A 98 -0.10 -3.67 4.34
C SER A 98 1.07 -2.88 3.78
N CYS A 99 0.77 -2.07 2.77
CA CYS A 99 1.68 -1.07 2.25
C CYS A 99 1.01 0.30 2.32
N SER A 100 1.72 1.25 2.91
CA SER A 100 1.27 2.61 3.18
C SER A 100 2.21 3.62 2.55
N TYR A 101 1.65 4.75 2.15
CA TYR A 101 2.39 5.93 1.72
C TYR A 101 1.89 7.12 2.54
N LYS A 102 2.77 7.94 3.11
CA LYS A 102 2.38 9.09 3.96
C LYS A 102 1.35 8.71 5.03
N GLU A 103 1.62 7.62 5.76
CA GLU A 103 0.78 7.06 6.83
C GLU A 103 -0.64 6.59 6.40
N LYS A 104 -0.94 6.56 5.10
CA LYS A 104 -2.21 6.05 4.60
C LYS A 104 -2.00 4.80 3.77
N GLU A 105 -2.65 3.74 4.23
CA GLU A 105 -2.68 2.46 3.53
C GLU A 105 -3.34 2.61 2.16
N PHE A 106 -2.72 2.02 1.14
CA PHE A 106 -3.27 1.99 -0.22
C PHE A 106 -3.46 0.56 -0.74
N ILE A 107 -2.77 -0.42 -0.15
CA ILE A 107 -2.97 -1.84 -0.46
C ILE A 107 -2.73 -2.70 0.77
N ARG A 108 -3.53 -3.76 0.89
CA ARG A 108 -3.45 -4.75 1.97
C ARG A 108 -3.64 -6.15 1.37
N VAL A 109 -2.80 -7.07 1.80
CA VAL A 109 -2.88 -8.50 1.45
C VAL A 109 -3.11 -9.28 2.74
N GLY A 110 -4.29 -9.87 2.86
CA GLY A 110 -4.66 -10.71 3.99
C GLY A 110 -4.50 -12.19 3.68
N TYR A 111 -3.94 -12.94 4.63
CA TYR A 111 -3.87 -14.39 4.59
C TYR A 111 -4.64 -14.98 5.76
N TYR A 112 -5.48 -15.97 5.49
CA TYR A 112 -6.01 -16.81 6.56
C TYR A 112 -4.90 -17.68 7.13
N VAL A 113 -4.91 -17.82 8.44
CA VAL A 113 -3.96 -18.61 9.20
C VAL A 113 -4.75 -19.58 10.05
N ASN A 114 -4.49 -20.87 9.89
CA ASN A 114 -5.10 -21.92 10.72
C ASN A 114 -4.06 -22.42 11.73
N ASN A 115 -4.38 -22.29 13.00
CA ASN A 115 -3.59 -22.75 14.12
C ASN A 115 -4.20 -24.02 14.69
N GLU A 116 -3.52 -25.15 14.54
CA GLU A 116 -4.05 -26.46 14.93
C GLU A 116 -2.99 -27.35 15.59
N TYR A 117 -3.47 -28.30 16.40
CA TYR A 117 -2.64 -29.41 16.84
C TYR A 117 -2.53 -30.46 15.75
N THR A 118 -1.40 -31.14 15.72
CA THR A 118 -1.18 -32.30 14.84
C THR A 118 -1.37 -33.63 15.59
N ASP A 119 -1.32 -33.62 16.93
CA ASP A 119 -1.51 -34.79 17.77
C ASP A 119 -3.01 -35.16 17.91
N PRO A 120 -3.43 -36.38 17.55
CA PRO A 120 -4.85 -36.78 17.60
C PRO A 120 -5.51 -36.64 18.98
N GLU A 121 -4.76 -36.92 20.06
CA GLU A 121 -5.28 -36.79 21.43
C GLU A 121 -5.60 -35.34 21.79
N LEU A 122 -4.77 -34.38 21.34
CA LEU A 122 -4.96 -32.95 21.59
C LEU A 122 -6.06 -32.37 20.70
N ILE A 123 -6.30 -32.97 19.52
CA ILE A 123 -7.42 -32.60 18.65
C ILE A 123 -8.74 -33.07 19.27
N GLU A 124 -8.81 -34.31 19.75
CA GLU A 124 -10.04 -34.87 20.34
C GLU A 124 -10.36 -34.27 21.71
N ASN A 125 -9.32 -33.99 22.51
CA ASN A 125 -9.45 -33.43 23.86
C ASN A 125 -8.54 -32.20 24.02
N PRO A 126 -8.91 -31.04 23.44
CA PRO A 126 -8.09 -29.84 23.55
C PRO A 126 -7.99 -29.38 25.01
N PRO A 127 -6.77 -29.08 25.50
CA PRO A 127 -6.60 -28.57 26.85
C PRO A 127 -7.22 -27.17 26.97
N ALA A 128 -7.70 -26.82 28.18
CA ALA A 128 -8.29 -25.50 28.45
C ALA A 128 -7.28 -24.35 28.26
N THR A 129 -5.98 -24.62 28.41
CA THR A 129 -4.90 -23.69 28.07
C THR A 129 -4.12 -24.26 26.90
N PRO A 130 -4.03 -23.54 25.77
CA PRO A 130 -3.31 -24.01 24.60
C PRO A 130 -1.82 -24.29 24.87
N GLN A 131 -1.33 -25.44 24.39
CA GLN A 131 0.08 -25.83 24.44
C GLN A 131 0.80 -25.30 23.19
N ILE A 132 1.32 -24.07 23.28
CA ILE A 132 1.90 -23.34 22.15
C ILE A 132 3.01 -24.11 21.43
N ASP A 133 3.86 -24.83 22.17
CA ASP A 133 4.99 -25.58 21.60
C ASP A 133 4.57 -26.72 20.67
N LYS A 134 3.31 -27.13 20.71
CA LYS A 134 2.73 -28.19 19.88
C LYS A 134 1.80 -27.66 18.80
N LEU A 135 1.62 -26.34 18.74
CA LEU A 135 0.74 -25.70 17.79
C LEU A 135 1.46 -25.52 16.45
N TYR A 136 0.81 -25.96 15.38
CA TYR A 136 1.25 -25.70 14.02
C TYR A 136 0.39 -24.60 13.42
N ARG A 137 1.04 -23.74 12.63
CA ARG A 137 0.45 -22.66 11.88
C ARG A 137 0.51 -23.00 10.39
N ASN A 138 -0.63 -22.96 9.74
CA ASN A 138 -0.76 -23.09 8.30
C ASN A 138 -1.37 -21.82 7.70
N ILE A 139 -0.61 -21.13 6.86
CA ILE A 139 -1.01 -19.92 6.16
C ILE A 139 -1.59 -20.32 4.80
N GLY A 140 -2.81 -19.89 4.51
CA GLY A 140 -3.51 -20.11 3.24
C GLY A 140 -2.92 -19.29 2.10
N ALA A 141 -1.66 -19.55 1.74
CA ALA A 141 -0.88 -18.78 0.76
C ALA A 141 -1.49 -18.78 -0.65
N ASP A 142 -2.25 -19.82 -1.02
CA ASP A 142 -2.88 -19.96 -2.34
C ASP A 142 -4.10 -19.03 -2.56
N GLN A 143 -4.67 -18.49 -1.48
CA GLN A 143 -5.90 -17.68 -1.54
C GLN A 143 -5.75 -16.35 -0.79
N PRO A 144 -4.81 -15.48 -1.20
CA PRO A 144 -4.65 -14.16 -0.58
C PRO A 144 -5.89 -13.29 -0.84
N ARG A 145 -6.26 -12.50 0.16
CA ARG A 145 -7.31 -11.48 0.05
C ARG A 145 -6.65 -10.13 -0.18
N VAL A 146 -6.72 -9.62 -1.41
CA VAL A 146 -6.15 -8.33 -1.76
C VAL A 146 -7.22 -7.24 -1.71
N THR A 147 -7.01 -6.24 -0.87
CA THR A 147 -7.86 -5.04 -0.77
C THR A 147 -7.03 -3.84 -1.20
N LYS A 148 -7.57 -3.02 -2.12
CA LYS A 148 -6.96 -1.77 -2.58
C LYS A 148 -7.80 -0.60 -2.12
N PHE A 149 -7.15 0.44 -1.62
CA PHE A 149 -7.78 1.67 -1.15
C PHE A 149 -7.46 2.82 -2.10
N ALA A 150 -8.43 3.72 -2.29
CA ALA A 150 -8.17 4.94 -3.04
C ALA A 150 -7.17 5.81 -2.26
N HIS A 151 -6.09 6.22 -2.93
CA HIS A 151 -5.01 6.96 -2.31
C HIS A 151 -4.51 8.08 -3.23
N LYS A 152 -4.21 9.24 -2.64
CA LYS A 152 -3.72 10.43 -3.34
C LYS A 152 -2.20 10.46 -3.32
N PHE A 153 -1.57 10.08 -4.42
CA PHE A 153 -0.11 10.11 -4.60
C PHE A 153 0.38 11.48 -5.09
N ASP A 154 1.69 11.69 -5.15
CA ASP A 154 2.28 13.02 -5.44
C ASP A 154 1.89 13.61 -6.80
N PHE A 155 1.59 12.74 -7.75
CA PHE A 155 1.29 13.07 -9.14
C PHE A 155 -0.21 13.09 -9.47
N SER A 156 -1.09 12.87 -8.47
CA SER A 156 -2.53 13.06 -8.70
C SER A 156 -2.83 14.56 -8.80
N SER A 157 -2.86 15.07 -10.02
CA SER A 157 -3.39 16.39 -10.34
C SER A 157 -4.92 16.37 -10.26
N ASP A 158 -5.48 16.25 -9.06
CA ASP A 158 -6.88 16.58 -8.83
C ASP A 158 -7.02 18.10 -8.71
N GLU A 159 -6.77 18.80 -9.81
CA GLU A 159 -7.42 20.07 -10.10
C GLU A 159 -8.59 19.77 -11.04
N THR A 160 -9.66 19.18 -10.52
CA THR A 160 -10.98 19.42 -11.13
C THR A 160 -11.35 20.86 -10.78
N PRO A 161 -11.47 21.80 -11.74
CA PRO A 161 -12.02 23.10 -11.42
C PRO A 161 -13.46 22.87 -10.96
N VAL A 162 -13.73 23.19 -9.70
CA VAL A 162 -15.07 23.28 -9.17
C VAL A 162 -15.72 24.45 -9.91
N VAL A 163 -16.41 24.17 -11.01
CA VAL A 163 -17.33 25.14 -11.60
C VAL A 163 -18.50 25.24 -10.63
N GLU A 164 -18.38 26.18 -9.70
CA GLU A 164 -19.45 26.59 -8.81
C GLU A 164 -20.52 27.27 -9.68
N ALA A 165 -21.50 26.49 -10.13
CA ALA A 165 -22.65 27.00 -10.84
C ALA A 165 -23.51 27.82 -9.85
N THR A 166 -23.30 29.12 -9.81
CA THR A 166 -24.21 30.06 -9.16
C THR A 166 -25.43 30.24 -10.06
N LEU A 167 -26.58 29.70 -9.61
CA LEU A 167 -27.87 30.00 -10.23
C LEU A 167 -28.24 31.44 -9.90
N THR A 168 -28.21 32.32 -10.90
CA THR A 168 -28.88 33.62 -10.81
C THR A 168 -30.35 33.47 -11.21
N GLU A 169 -31.24 34.12 -10.48
CA GLU A 169 -32.69 33.93 -10.53
C GLU A 169 -33.38 34.50 -11.79
N ASN A 170 -32.64 34.81 -12.86
CA ASN A 170 -33.22 35.30 -14.11
C ASN A 170 -32.50 34.67 -15.29
N GLY A 171 -33.13 33.67 -15.91
CA GLY A 171 -32.56 32.77 -16.92
C GLY A 171 -31.99 33.43 -18.18
N ALA A 172 -30.74 33.90 -18.10
CA ALA A 172 -29.87 34.20 -19.23
C ALA A 172 -28.43 33.81 -18.88
N THR A 173 -27.80 33.01 -19.74
CA THR A 173 -26.38 32.64 -19.63
C THR A 173 -25.52 33.77 -20.20
N ASP A 174 -24.80 34.48 -19.33
CA ASP A 174 -23.81 35.49 -19.71
C ASP A 174 -22.39 34.88 -19.63
N PHE A 175 -21.67 34.89 -20.75
CA PHE A 175 -20.25 34.52 -20.80
C PHE A 175 -19.40 35.78 -20.58
N GLY A 176 -19.21 36.14 -19.32
CA GLY A 176 -18.34 37.25 -18.92
C GLY A 176 -16.86 36.92 -19.09
N LEU A 177 -16.23 37.43 -20.15
CA LEU A 177 -14.78 37.54 -20.27
C LEU A 177 -14.26 38.53 -19.23
N ALA A 178 -13.64 38.04 -18.16
CA ALA A 178 -12.95 38.90 -17.19
C ALA A 178 -11.66 39.46 -17.80
N GLN A 179 -11.74 40.72 -18.26
CA GLN A 179 -10.58 41.59 -18.42
C GLN A 179 -10.08 42.04 -17.04
N GLY A 180 -8.75 41.99 -16.83
CA GLY A 180 -8.13 42.40 -15.57
C GLY A 180 -6.69 42.87 -15.72
N ASN A 181 -6.55 44.12 -16.18
CA ASN A 181 -5.51 45.13 -15.89
C ASN A 181 -4.01 44.88 -16.16
N ALA A 182 -3.48 45.74 -17.04
CA ALA A 182 -2.06 45.96 -17.32
C ALA A 182 -1.41 46.99 -16.37
N ARG A 183 -0.10 46.85 -16.11
CA ARG A 183 0.79 47.98 -15.85
C ARG A 183 2.26 47.70 -16.27
N ALA A 184 2.58 48.24 -17.45
CA ALA A 184 3.84 48.81 -17.99
C ALA A 184 5.22 48.11 -17.83
N ALA A 185 5.88 47.96 -18.99
CA ALA A 185 7.23 47.45 -19.27
C ALA A 185 8.35 48.53 -19.16
N PRO A 186 9.62 48.19 -19.49
CA PRO A 186 10.08 48.28 -20.90
C PRO A 186 10.84 47.01 -21.35
N PHE A 187 10.52 46.34 -22.46
CA PHE A 187 10.72 46.68 -23.88
C PHE A 187 12.19 46.79 -24.32
N GLY A 188 12.68 45.71 -24.91
CA GLY A 188 13.74 45.70 -25.91
C GLY A 188 13.27 44.86 -27.11
N LEU A 189 12.68 45.52 -28.11
CA LEU A 189 12.49 44.97 -29.45
C LEU A 189 13.85 44.94 -30.16
N THR A 190 14.10 43.99 -31.03
CA THR A 190 13.84 44.06 -32.49
C THR A 190 14.41 42.76 -33.08
N ALA A 191 14.11 42.25 -34.26
CA ALA A 191 13.10 42.40 -35.30
C ALA A 191 13.34 41.19 -36.23
N ASN A 192 12.34 40.76 -36.99
CA ASN A 192 12.52 39.85 -38.12
C ASN A 192 13.61 40.39 -39.06
N ASP A 193 14.63 39.58 -39.35
CA ASP A 193 15.50 39.75 -40.52
C ASP A 193 15.41 38.48 -41.41
N PRO A 194 14.85 38.58 -42.63
CA PRO A 194 14.66 37.44 -43.54
C PRO A 194 15.94 37.12 -44.37
N ARG A 195 17.11 36.99 -43.72
CA ARG A 195 18.40 36.71 -44.38
C ARG A 195 19.17 35.48 -43.87
N GLU A 196 18.48 34.52 -43.27
CA GLU A 196 19.04 33.22 -42.87
C GLU A 196 18.38 32.06 -43.64
N GLN A 197 18.13 32.28 -44.94
CA GLN A 197 17.95 31.20 -45.91
C GLN A 197 18.84 31.52 -47.11
N LEU A 198 19.74 30.58 -47.46
CA LEU A 198 20.73 30.60 -48.55
C LEU A 198 22.13 31.10 -48.19
N LEU A 199 22.93 30.31 -47.48
CA LEU A 199 24.29 29.89 -47.92
C LEU A 199 24.93 28.93 -46.90
N ALA A 200 24.83 27.62 -47.12
CA ALA A 200 25.85 26.62 -46.74
C ALA A 200 25.42 25.23 -47.24
N ALA A 201 25.11 25.15 -48.52
CA ALA A 201 25.27 23.91 -49.26
C ALA A 201 26.62 23.97 -49.96
N ARG A 202 27.47 22.99 -49.63
CA ARG A 202 28.65 22.50 -50.37
C ARG A 202 29.99 23.23 -50.20
N ILE A 203 30.96 22.33 -50.01
CA ILE A 203 32.43 22.39 -50.10
C ILE A 203 33.12 22.76 -48.78
#